data_AF-A0A7K3LDY5-F1
#
_entry.id   AF-A0A7K3LDY5-F1
#
_cell.length_a   1.000
_cell.length_b   1.000
_cell.length_c   1.000
_cell.angle_alpha   90.00
_cell.angle_beta   90.00
_cell.angle_gamma   90.00
#
_symmetry.space_group_name_H-M   'P 1'
#
loop_
_entity.id
_entity.type
_entity.pdbx_description
1 polymer ?
#
loop_
_entity_poly.entity_id
_entity_poly.type
_entity_poly.pdbx_seq_one_letter_code
_entity_poly.pdbx_strand_id
1 'polypeptide(L)'
;MSDTEAATETEVADTPTTEVQPEPESAEQAPDPADDTDAAEPTADDAQEFSRSYVEKLRRESAGYRERATTAEAAVEALQRQQVERLADDAGIKPAAIWAVAELGALLGEDGSVDAELVNAAIGTARSTLGVTGRPQPPRSRNMFASGSGVPQETPKGFAEAFAPRER
;
A
#
# COMPACT_ATOMS: atom_id res chain seq x y z
N MET A 1 21.90 58.48 4.48
CA MET A 1 20.63 59.23 4.47
C MET A 1 19.56 58.31 3.96
N SER A 2 18.48 58.22 4.74
CA SER A 2 17.24 57.46 4.56
C SER A 2 17.29 55.96 4.90
N ASP A 3 17.36 55.72 6.21
CA ASP A 3 16.59 54.67 6.88
C ASP A 3 15.10 54.76 6.52
N THR A 4 14.45 53.61 6.40
CA THR A 4 12.99 53.49 6.55
C THR A 4 12.72 52.19 7.30
N GLU A 5 12.64 52.34 8.62
CA GLU A 5 11.86 51.50 9.52
C GLU A 5 10.39 51.49 9.10
N ALA A 6 9.76 50.33 9.23
CA ALA A 6 8.37 50.22 9.68
C ALA A 6 8.17 48.82 10.29
N ALA A 7 8.44 48.72 11.59
CA ALA A 7 7.82 47.73 12.46
C ALA A 7 6.43 48.24 12.86
N THR A 8 5.40 47.41 12.79
CA THR A 8 4.24 47.50 13.69
C THR A 8 3.63 46.10 13.84
N GLU A 9 3.70 45.66 15.09
CA GLU A 9 3.19 44.46 15.72
C GLU A 9 1.73 44.70 16.19
N THR A 10 1.06 43.63 16.64
CA THR A 10 -0.09 43.66 17.60
C THR A 10 -1.47 43.93 16.98
N GLU A 11 -2.59 43.24 17.24
CA GLU A 11 -3.02 42.07 18.02
C GLU A 11 -4.55 41.94 17.82
N VAL A 12 -5.12 40.82 18.29
CA VAL A 12 -6.51 40.61 18.75
C VAL A 12 -7.49 39.96 17.76
N ALA A 13 -7.66 38.65 18.00
CA ALA A 13 -8.89 37.85 18.05
C ALA A 13 -10.06 38.13 17.10
N ASP A 14 -10.41 37.13 16.28
CA ASP A 14 -11.80 36.67 16.24
C ASP A 14 -11.89 35.21 15.76
N THR A 15 -12.40 34.34 16.64
CA THR A 15 -12.84 32.98 16.31
C THR A 15 -14.33 33.01 16.04
N PRO A 16 -14.79 32.54 14.87
CA PRO A 16 -16.06 31.84 14.76
C PRO A 16 -15.79 30.45 14.16
N THR A 17 -16.55 29.39 14.40
CA THR A 17 -17.71 29.10 15.22
C THR A 17 -17.84 27.59 15.04
N THR A 18 -17.99 26.86 16.14
CA THR A 18 -18.45 25.47 16.10
C THR A 18 -19.85 25.45 15.47
N GLU A 19 -19.97 24.95 14.24
CA GLU A 19 -21.27 24.69 13.64
C GLU A 19 -21.55 23.19 13.67
N VAL A 20 -22.68 22.89 14.31
CA VAL A 20 -23.19 21.56 14.63
C VAL A 20 -23.79 20.92 13.37
N GLN A 21 -23.47 19.64 13.23
CA GLN A 21 -24.03 18.61 12.36
C GLN A 21 -25.55 18.69 12.12
N PRO A 22 -26.04 18.38 10.90
CA PRO A 22 -27.37 17.80 10.71
C PRO A 22 -27.30 16.26 10.66
N GLU A 23 -28.04 15.62 11.57
CA GLU A 23 -28.41 14.21 11.57
C GLU A 23 -29.14 13.79 10.28
N PRO A 24 -28.92 12.56 9.77
CA PRO A 24 -29.99 11.82 9.14
C PRO A 24 -30.81 11.08 10.20
N GLU A 25 -32.07 11.48 10.37
CA GLU A 25 -33.11 10.69 11.04
C GLU A 25 -33.15 9.28 10.43
N SER A 26 -32.91 8.26 11.25
CA SER A 26 -33.22 6.87 10.91
C SER A 26 -33.88 6.20 12.09
N ALA A 27 -35.22 6.17 12.01
CA ALA A 27 -36.15 5.17 12.50
C ALA A 27 -35.85 4.51 13.86
N GLU A 28 -36.59 5.01 14.85
CA GLU A 28 -37.25 4.27 15.92
C GLU A 28 -37.40 2.76 15.66
N GLN A 29 -36.59 1.94 16.32
CA GLN A 29 -36.93 0.54 16.63
C GLN A 29 -36.21 0.08 17.89
N ALA A 30 -36.88 0.22 19.04
CA ALA A 30 -36.72 -0.70 20.18
C ALA A 30 -37.72 -1.85 19.97
N PRO A 31 -37.39 -3.10 20.32
CA PRO A 31 -37.18 -3.45 21.72
C PRO A 31 -35.87 -4.20 22.00
N ASP A 32 -35.21 -3.71 23.05
CA ASP A 32 -34.57 -4.45 24.14
C ASP A 32 -34.52 -5.99 24.03
N PRO A 33 -33.33 -6.61 23.92
CA PRO A 33 -33.06 -7.81 24.70
C PRO A 33 -32.62 -7.34 26.08
N ALA A 34 -33.51 -7.47 27.05
CA ALA A 34 -33.14 -7.51 28.46
C ALA A 34 -32.11 -8.64 28.63
N ASP A 35 -30.83 -8.31 28.52
CA ASP A 35 -29.75 -9.13 29.03
C ASP A 35 -29.71 -8.79 30.52
N ASP A 36 -30.56 -9.53 31.26
CA ASP A 36 -30.57 -9.64 32.72
C ASP A 36 -29.18 -10.15 33.15
N THR A 37 -28.21 -9.25 33.08
CA THR A 37 -26.90 -9.46 33.68
C THR A 37 -27.09 -9.01 35.11
N ASP A 38 -27.65 -9.92 35.91
CA ASP A 38 -27.49 -9.89 37.36
C ASP A 38 -25.98 -10.00 37.63
N ALA A 39 -25.33 -8.84 37.58
CA ALA A 39 -23.96 -8.64 37.98
C ALA A 39 -23.93 -8.73 39.50
N ALA A 40 -24.10 -9.95 40.01
CA ALA A 40 -23.64 -10.30 41.33
C ALA A 40 -22.13 -10.03 41.35
N GLU A 41 -21.73 -9.01 42.11
CA GLU A 41 -20.33 -8.75 42.40
C GLU A 41 -19.69 -10.07 42.89
N PRO A 42 -18.61 -10.56 42.26
CA PRO A 42 -17.94 -11.75 42.73
C PRO A 42 -17.34 -11.44 44.09
N THR A 43 -17.93 -12.01 45.14
CA THR A 43 -17.35 -12.01 46.47
C THR A 43 -15.96 -12.64 46.43
N ALA A 44 -15.01 -12.03 47.13
CA ALA A 44 -13.56 -12.26 47.04
C ALA A 44 -13.06 -13.67 47.43
N ASP A 45 -13.95 -14.64 47.64
CA ASP A 45 -13.63 -16.04 47.97
C ASP A 45 -13.72 -17.00 46.76
N ASP A 46 -14.23 -16.58 45.60
CA ASP A 46 -14.28 -17.36 44.35
C ASP A 46 -13.08 -17.08 43.41
N ALA A 47 -11.93 -16.71 43.98
CA ALA A 47 -10.81 -16.13 43.25
C ALA A 47 -9.96 -17.12 42.40
N GLN A 48 -10.42 -18.34 42.11
CA GLN A 48 -9.60 -19.31 41.35
C GLN A 48 -10.25 -19.99 40.14
N GLU A 49 -11.56 -19.87 39.91
CA GLU A 49 -12.21 -20.61 38.83
C GLU A 49 -12.92 -19.66 37.86
N PHE A 50 -12.23 -19.35 36.74
CA PHE A 50 -12.85 -18.64 35.63
C PHE A 50 -14.09 -19.39 35.15
N SER A 51 -15.19 -18.67 34.91
CA SER A 51 -16.41 -19.31 34.40
C SER A 51 -16.13 -20.05 33.09
N ARG A 52 -16.74 -21.23 32.93
CA ARG A 52 -16.53 -22.07 31.74
C ARG A 52 -16.84 -21.32 30.44
N SER A 53 -17.88 -20.48 30.46
CA SER A 53 -18.25 -19.63 29.32
C SER A 53 -17.17 -18.60 28.97
N TYR A 54 -16.50 -18.01 29.97
CA TYR A 54 -15.38 -17.09 29.76
C TYR A 54 -14.17 -17.79 29.12
N VAL A 55 -13.81 -18.99 29.60
CA VAL A 55 -12.70 -19.78 29.03
C VAL A 55 -13.00 -20.22 27.60
N GLU A 56 -14.24 -20.65 27.31
CA GLU A 56 -14.65 -21.03 25.96
C GLU A 56 -14.63 -19.83 24.99
N LYS A 57 -15.05 -18.65 25.45
CA LYS A 57 -14.94 -17.40 24.69
C LYS A 57 -13.48 -17.06 24.38
N LEU A 58 -12.59 -17.10 25.38
CA LEU A 58 -11.17 -16.81 25.21
C LEU A 58 -10.49 -17.78 24.24
N ARG A 59 -10.85 -19.07 24.28
CA ARG A 59 -10.36 -20.07 23.32
C ARG A 59 -10.79 -19.74 21.90
N ARG A 60 -12.05 -19.35 21.70
CA ARG A 60 -12.57 -18.97 20.37
C ARG A 60 -11.87 -17.73 19.83
N GLU A 61 -11.68 -16.72 20.67
CA GLU A 61 -10.95 -15.49 20.31
C GLU A 61 -9.49 -15.80 19.97
N SER A 62 -8.80 -16.58 20.81
CA SER A 62 -7.42 -16.99 20.58
C SER A 62 -7.24 -17.79 19.29
N ALA A 63 -8.17 -18.70 18.97
CA ALA A 63 -8.18 -19.42 17.72
C ALA A 63 -8.33 -18.47 16.52
N GLY A 64 -9.28 -17.53 16.61
CA GLY A 64 -9.49 -16.51 15.57
C GLY A 64 -8.27 -15.63 15.32
N TYR A 65 -7.53 -15.24 16.37
CA TYR A 65 -6.29 -14.47 16.20
C TYR A 65 -5.19 -15.28 15.50
N ARG A 66 -5.04 -16.56 15.83
CA ARG A 66 -4.05 -17.43 15.17
C ARG A 66 -4.38 -17.62 13.69
N GLU A 67 -5.64 -17.85 13.36
CA GLU A 67 -6.08 -17.96 11.97
C GLU A 67 -5.81 -16.66 11.19
N ARG A 68 -6.13 -15.49 11.78
CA ARG A 68 -5.83 -14.19 11.15
C ARG A 68 -4.32 -13.95 10.98
N ALA A 69 -3.51 -14.35 11.95
CA ALA A 69 -2.06 -14.23 11.86
C ALA A 69 -1.52 -15.11 10.71
N THR A 70 -1.87 -16.40 10.68
CA THR A 70 -1.41 -17.33 9.64
C THR A 70 -1.87 -16.91 8.24
N THR A 71 -3.09 -16.39 8.10
CA THR A 71 -3.61 -15.90 6.81
C THR A 71 -2.92 -14.61 6.37
N ALA A 72 -2.63 -13.70 7.29
CA ALA A 72 -1.86 -12.49 7.00
C ALA A 72 -0.42 -12.83 6.61
N GLU A 73 0.24 -13.74 7.33
CA GLU A 73 1.59 -14.23 7.01
C GLU A 73 1.64 -14.84 5.60
N ALA A 74 0.68 -15.71 5.27
CA ALA A 74 0.60 -16.30 3.93
C ALA A 74 0.37 -15.26 2.83
N ALA A 75 -0.44 -14.22 3.09
CA ALA A 75 -0.68 -13.14 2.14
C ALA A 75 0.58 -12.28 1.91
N VAL A 76 1.34 -11.99 2.98
CA VAL A 76 2.61 -11.27 2.88
C VAL A 76 3.64 -12.10 2.10
N GLU A 77 3.75 -13.40 2.39
CA GLU A 77 4.65 -14.29 1.66
C GLU A 77 4.33 -14.32 0.16
N ALA A 78 3.04 -14.39 -0.19
CA ALA A 78 2.59 -14.36 -1.58
C ALA A 78 2.98 -13.05 -2.30
N LEU A 79 2.81 -11.90 -1.63
CA LEU A 79 3.20 -10.59 -2.17
C LEU A 79 4.71 -10.46 -2.35
N GLN A 80 5.48 -10.93 -1.37
CA GLN A 80 6.95 -10.93 -1.44
C GLN A 80 7.43 -11.81 -2.61
N ARG A 81 6.88 -13.02 -2.76
CA ARG A 81 7.18 -13.90 -3.90
C ARG A 81 6.85 -13.21 -5.22
N GLN A 82 5.66 -12.63 -5.36
CA GLN A 82 5.27 -11.92 -6.58
C GLN A 82 6.22 -10.76 -6.91
N GLN A 83 6.70 -10.04 -5.90
CA GLN A 83 7.65 -8.95 -6.09
C GLN A 83 9.02 -9.46 -6.57
N VAL A 84 9.52 -10.57 -6.01
CA VAL A 84 10.74 -11.24 -6.50
C VAL A 84 10.57 -11.68 -7.95
N GLU A 85 9.42 -12.28 -8.30
CA GLU A 85 9.14 -12.74 -9.66
C GLU A 85 9.13 -11.58 -10.66
N ARG A 86 8.57 -10.43 -10.27
CA ARG A 86 8.59 -9.22 -11.08
C ARG A 86 10.02 -8.72 -11.31
N LEU A 87 10.87 -8.73 -10.30
CA LEU A 87 12.28 -8.36 -10.43
C LEU A 87 13.05 -9.36 -11.32
N ALA A 88 12.73 -10.65 -11.22
CA ALA A 88 13.27 -11.70 -12.08
C ALA A 88 12.91 -11.47 -13.55
N ASP A 89 11.62 -11.23 -13.79
CA ASP A 89 11.09 -10.92 -15.11
C ASP A 89 11.75 -9.67 -15.67
N ASP A 90 11.94 -8.63 -14.83
CA ASP A 90 12.63 -7.39 -15.16
C ASP A 90 14.11 -7.57 -15.51
N ALA A 91 14.77 -8.58 -14.93
CA ALA A 91 16.11 -9.01 -15.32
C ALA A 91 16.12 -9.99 -16.52
N GLY A 92 14.95 -10.34 -17.04
CA GLY A 92 14.76 -11.25 -18.16
C GLY A 92 14.99 -12.73 -17.82
N ILE A 93 14.91 -13.10 -16.54
CA ILE A 93 15.19 -14.46 -16.07
C ILE A 93 13.88 -15.10 -15.62
N LYS A 94 13.74 -16.41 -15.88
CA LYS A 94 12.59 -17.15 -15.38
C LYS A 94 12.63 -17.19 -13.84
N PRO A 95 11.53 -16.88 -13.13
CA PRO A 95 11.52 -16.89 -11.66
C PRO A 95 11.90 -18.25 -11.07
N ALA A 96 11.55 -19.35 -11.75
CA ALA A 96 11.95 -20.71 -11.36
C ALA A 96 13.48 -20.88 -11.21
N ALA A 97 14.30 -20.10 -11.92
CA ALA A 97 15.75 -20.16 -11.79
C ALA A 97 16.25 -19.51 -10.49
N ILE A 98 15.57 -18.46 -10.01
CA ILE A 98 15.87 -17.84 -8.72
C ILE A 98 15.49 -18.80 -7.60
N TRP A 99 14.28 -19.36 -7.65
CA TRP A 99 13.79 -20.31 -6.65
C TRP A 99 14.56 -21.63 -6.58
N ALA A 100 15.33 -21.97 -7.62
CA ALA A 100 16.22 -23.13 -7.61
C ALA A 100 17.53 -22.88 -6.85
N VAL A 101 17.92 -21.63 -6.62
CA VAL A 101 19.21 -21.24 -6.04
C VAL A 101 19.05 -20.52 -4.70
N ALA A 102 17.91 -19.86 -4.46
CA ALA A 102 17.63 -19.12 -3.25
C ALA A 102 16.21 -19.39 -2.72
N GLU A 103 16.08 -19.39 -1.40
CA GLU A 103 14.79 -19.36 -0.70
C GLU A 103 14.36 -17.92 -0.43
N LEU A 104 13.05 -17.71 -0.21
CA LEU A 104 12.48 -16.38 -0.02
C LEU A 104 13.19 -15.59 1.09
N GLY A 105 13.47 -16.20 2.24
CA GLY A 105 14.12 -15.53 3.37
C GLY A 105 15.52 -15.01 3.08
N ALA A 106 16.24 -15.59 2.12
CA ALA A 106 17.57 -15.12 1.70
C ALA A 106 17.50 -13.91 0.75
N LEU A 107 16.30 -13.55 0.27
CA LEU A 107 16.04 -12.45 -0.64
C LEU A 107 15.36 -11.26 0.06
N LEU A 108 15.12 -11.39 1.37
CA LEU A 108 14.52 -10.35 2.19
C LEU A 108 15.60 -9.56 2.94
N GLY A 109 15.34 -8.27 3.13
CA GLY A 109 16.09 -7.42 4.06
C GLY A 109 15.68 -7.69 5.52
N GLU A 110 16.35 -6.99 6.44
CA GLU A 110 16.09 -7.09 7.88
C GLU A 110 14.67 -6.63 8.27
N ASP A 111 14.03 -5.82 7.44
CA ASP A 111 12.66 -5.34 7.61
C ASP A 111 11.59 -6.29 7.02
N GLY A 112 12.02 -7.41 6.43
CA GLY A 112 11.14 -8.35 5.73
C GLY A 112 10.68 -7.84 4.36
N SER A 113 11.23 -6.75 3.84
CA SER A 113 10.99 -6.30 2.47
C SER A 113 11.90 -7.06 1.49
N VAL A 114 11.53 -7.11 0.21
CA VAL A 114 12.36 -7.74 -0.82
C VAL A 114 13.54 -6.83 -1.15
N ASP A 115 14.76 -7.30 -0.91
CA ASP A 115 15.98 -6.55 -1.21
C ASP A 115 16.43 -6.80 -2.66
N ALA A 116 16.50 -5.73 -3.45
CA ALA A 116 16.92 -5.78 -4.84
C ALA A 116 18.39 -6.21 -5.01
N GLU A 117 19.27 -5.89 -4.06
CA GLU A 117 20.69 -6.29 -4.14
C GLU A 117 20.85 -7.80 -3.98
N LEU A 118 20.16 -8.38 -2.99
CA LEU A 118 20.14 -9.83 -2.76
C LEU A 118 19.50 -10.58 -3.94
N VAL A 119 18.41 -10.06 -4.49
CA VAL A 119 17.78 -10.63 -5.69
C VAL A 119 18.73 -10.58 -6.89
N ASN A 120 19.47 -9.49 -7.09
CA ASN A 120 20.46 -9.39 -8.16
C ASN A 120 21.65 -10.35 -7.97
N ALA A 121 22.09 -10.56 -6.74
CA ALA A 121 23.10 -11.57 -6.42
C ALA A 121 22.60 -13.00 -6.71
N ALA A 122 21.35 -13.30 -6.35
CA ALA A 122 20.69 -14.56 -6.66
C ALA A 122 20.52 -14.77 -8.18
N ILE A 123 20.22 -13.70 -8.92
CA ILE A 123 20.20 -13.69 -10.38
C ILE A 123 21.59 -14.03 -10.95
N GLY A 124 22.66 -13.41 -10.42
CA GLY A 124 24.03 -13.68 -10.86
C GLY A 124 24.45 -15.14 -10.65
N THR A 125 24.10 -15.71 -9.49
CA THR A 125 24.35 -17.11 -9.16
C THR A 125 23.49 -18.06 -9.99
N ALA A 126 22.22 -17.74 -10.25
CA ALA A 126 21.37 -18.52 -11.15
C ALA A 126 21.93 -18.54 -12.59
N ARG A 127 22.46 -17.41 -13.08
CA ARG A 127 23.11 -17.35 -14.39
C ARG A 127 24.36 -18.24 -14.47
N SER A 128 25.21 -18.21 -13.44
CA SER A 128 26.46 -18.98 -13.44
C SER A 128 26.26 -20.48 -13.23
N THR A 129 25.31 -20.88 -12.38
CA THR A 129 25.09 -22.29 -12.02
C THR A 129 24.17 -23.01 -13.01
N LEU A 130 23.08 -22.36 -13.44
CA LEU A 130 22.07 -22.97 -14.30
C LEU A 130 22.25 -22.61 -15.78
N GLY A 131 23.19 -21.71 -16.11
CA GLY A 131 23.45 -21.28 -17.49
C GLY A 131 22.28 -20.54 -18.13
N VAL A 132 21.39 -19.94 -17.33
CA VAL A 132 20.18 -19.28 -17.83
C VAL A 132 20.56 -17.96 -18.51
N THR A 133 20.55 -17.94 -19.84
CA THR A 133 20.67 -16.70 -20.61
C THR A 133 19.35 -15.95 -20.56
N GLY A 134 19.42 -14.64 -20.27
CA GLY A 134 18.23 -13.80 -20.20
C GLY A 134 17.39 -13.87 -21.48
N ARG A 135 16.07 -13.92 -21.33
CA ARG A 135 15.12 -13.74 -22.43
C ARG A 135 15.32 -12.33 -23.01
N PRO A 136 15.36 -12.18 -24.35
CA PRO A 136 15.32 -10.85 -24.94
C PRO A 136 14.02 -10.16 -24.50
N GLN A 137 14.15 -9.13 -23.65
CA GLN A 137 12.99 -8.31 -23.29
C GLN A 137 12.64 -7.41 -24.46
N PRO A 138 11.33 -7.25 -24.76
CA PRO A 138 10.92 -6.19 -25.67
C PRO A 138 11.40 -4.85 -25.09
N PRO A 139 11.89 -3.92 -25.92
CA PRO A 139 12.28 -2.61 -25.45
C PRO A 139 11.09 -1.98 -24.73
N ARG A 140 11.24 -1.68 -23.44
CA ARG A 140 10.22 -0.96 -22.67
C ARG A 140 10.09 0.41 -23.31
N SER A 141 9.03 0.60 -24.08
CA SER A 141 8.68 1.86 -24.70
C SER A 141 8.31 2.84 -23.59
N ARG A 142 9.33 3.51 -23.04
CA ARG A 142 9.22 4.52 -21.97
C ARG A 142 8.29 5.69 -22.35
N ASN A 143 7.88 5.77 -23.61
CA ASN A 143 7.02 6.80 -24.18
C ASN A 143 5.66 6.26 -24.71
N MET A 144 5.26 5.02 -24.42
CA MET A 144 4.01 4.46 -24.99
C MET A 144 2.73 4.98 -24.33
N PHE A 145 2.84 5.75 -23.25
CA PHE A 145 1.74 6.51 -22.67
C PHE A 145 1.65 7.96 -23.19
N ALA A 146 2.52 8.36 -24.13
CA ALA A 146 2.37 9.62 -24.86
C ALA A 146 1.29 9.55 -25.96
N SER A 147 0.45 8.51 -25.95
CA SER A 147 -0.79 8.40 -26.72
C SER A 147 -1.91 9.17 -26.01
N GLY A 148 -1.71 10.46 -25.83
CA GLY A 148 -2.69 11.38 -25.23
C GLY A 148 -2.32 12.80 -25.60
N SER A 149 -2.86 13.30 -26.72
CA SER A 149 -3.08 14.72 -27.07
C SER A 149 -2.04 15.80 -26.72
N GLY A 150 -0.78 15.45 -26.41
CA GLY A 150 0.17 16.37 -25.78
C GLY A 150 1.57 16.41 -26.40
N VAL A 151 1.81 15.66 -27.48
CA VAL A 151 3.03 15.88 -28.29
C VAL A 151 2.74 17.07 -29.20
N PRO A 152 3.46 18.21 -29.11
CA PRO A 152 3.30 19.28 -30.07
C PRO A 152 3.73 18.74 -31.44
N GLN A 153 2.75 18.42 -32.28
CA GLN A 153 2.99 18.19 -33.69
C GLN A 153 3.42 19.54 -34.26
N GLU A 154 4.65 19.64 -34.75
CA GLU A 154 5.08 20.82 -35.51
C GLU A 154 4.08 21.01 -36.65
N THR A 155 3.39 22.15 -36.68
CA THR A 155 2.38 22.41 -37.70
C THR A 155 3.06 22.41 -39.07
N PRO A 156 2.58 21.62 -40.06
CA PRO A 156 3.18 21.63 -41.38
C PRO A 156 2.98 23.02 -42.00
N LYS A 157 4.09 23.71 -42.29
CA LYS A 157 4.14 25.09 -42.80
C LYS A 157 3.28 25.33 -44.06
N GLY A 158 2.95 24.28 -44.80
CA GLY A 158 2.19 24.36 -46.06
C GLY A 158 0.72 24.77 -45.93
N PHE A 159 0.06 24.57 -44.79
CA PHE A 159 -1.37 24.94 -44.68
C PHE A 159 -1.56 26.44 -44.49
N ALA A 160 -0.74 27.08 -43.64
CA ALA A 160 -0.77 28.52 -43.44
C ALA A 160 -0.37 29.30 -44.71
N GLU A 161 0.55 28.75 -45.50
CA GLU A 161 1.04 29.34 -46.75
C GLU A 161 0.01 29.26 -47.90
N ALA A 162 -0.84 28.23 -47.91
CA ALA A 162 -1.88 28.05 -48.93
C ALA A 162 -2.99 29.12 -48.87
N PHE A 163 -3.18 29.76 -47.71
CA PHE A 163 -4.20 30.79 -47.48
C PHE A 163 -3.62 32.18 -47.25
N ALA A 164 -2.29 32.35 -47.35
CA ALA A 164 -1.69 33.67 -47.28
C ALA A 164 -2.07 34.50 -48.53
N PRO A 165 -2.43 35.78 -48.39
CA PRO A 165 -2.69 36.65 -49.52
C PRO A 165 -1.44 36.73 -50.42
N ARG A 166 -1.59 36.42 -51.71
CA ARG A 166 -0.51 36.63 -52.67
C ARG A 166 -0.36 38.14 -52.87
N GLU A 167 0.74 38.70 -52.38
CA GLU A 167 1.12 40.09 -52.68
C GLU A 167 1.15 40.28 -54.21
N ARG A 168 0.45 41.32 -54.67
CA ARG A 168 0.42 41.76 -56.07
C ARG A 168 1.22 43.02 -56.22
#